data_AF-A0A7Y7BDY6-F1
#
_entry.id   AF-A0A7Y7BDY6-F1
#
_cell.length_a   1.000
_cell.length_b   1.000
_cell.length_c   1.000
_cell.angle_alpha   90.00
_cell.angle_beta   90.00
_cell.angle_gamma   90.00
#
_symmetry.space_group_name_H-M   'P 1'
#
loop_
_entity.id
_entity.type
_entity.pdbx_description
1 polymer ?
#
loop_
_entity_poly.entity_id
_entity_poly.type
_entity_poly.pdbx_seq_one_letter_code
_entity_poly.pdbx_strand_id
1 'polypeptide(L)'
;MKKRLLLLFLTLYMAPQWGFAQLGGSKAFEFLNLPSNARLAALGGVNLTSGWDDAAQAIYNPAFLGSEMHNWLVVSRLGYFADIANTSVSYVRNFENYGTWSVNVGYLNYGEV
;
A
#
# COMPACT_ATOMS: atom_id res chain seq x y z
N MET A 1 4.84 -52.91 17.75
CA MET A 1 4.73 -51.48 18.10
C MET A 1 5.82 -50.63 17.46
N LYS A 2 7.12 -50.93 17.64
CA LYS A 2 8.25 -50.18 17.05
C LYS A 2 8.19 -49.99 15.52
N LYS A 3 7.81 -51.02 14.76
CA LYS A 3 7.64 -50.93 13.28
C LYS A 3 6.51 -50.00 12.84
N ARG A 4 5.41 -49.93 13.60
CA ARG A 4 4.29 -49.02 13.33
C ARG A 4 4.66 -47.57 13.63
N LEU A 5 5.43 -47.35 14.70
CA LEU A 5 5.98 -46.04 15.06
C LEU A 5 6.95 -45.52 14.00
N LEU A 6 7.83 -46.39 13.49
CA LEU A 6 8.75 -46.08 12.39
C LEU A 6 8.00 -45.67 11.12
N LEU A 7 6.95 -46.42 10.75
CA LEU A 7 6.12 -46.11 9.59
C LEU A 7 5.41 -44.76 9.74
N LEU A 8 4.87 -44.46 10.93
CA LEU A 8 4.24 -43.16 11.22
C LEU A 8 5.24 -42.00 11.10
N PHE A 9 6.46 -42.20 11.59
CA PHE A 9 7.52 -41.19 11.51
C PHE A 9 7.92 -40.93 10.05
N LEU A 10 8.01 -42.00 9.24
CA LEU A 10 8.35 -41.91 7.83
C LEU A 10 7.26 -41.17 7.03
N THR A 11 5.98 -41.43 7.31
CA THR A 11 4.87 -40.76 6.62
C THR A 11 4.77 -39.28 7.00
N LEU A 12 4.98 -38.93 8.27
CA LEU A 12 5.04 -37.53 8.72
C LEU A 12 6.20 -36.76 8.08
N TYR A 13 7.35 -37.40 7.89
CA TYR A 13 8.51 -36.78 7.25
C TYR A 13 8.30 -36.54 5.74
N MET A 14 7.58 -37.42 5.05
CA MET A 14 7.35 -37.28 3.60
C MET A 14 6.16 -36.39 3.24
N ALA A 15 5.16 -36.24 4.12
CA ALA A 15 3.99 -35.40 3.89
C ALA A 15 4.27 -33.95 3.43
N PRO A 16 5.24 -33.19 3.99
CA PRO A 16 5.48 -31.81 3.57
C PRO A 16 6.12 -31.67 2.18
N GLN A 17 6.68 -32.74 1.61
CA GLN A 17 7.34 -32.71 0.29
C GLN A 17 6.33 -32.57 -0.87
N TRP A 18 5.05 -32.83 -0.64
CA TRP A 18 3.97 -32.75 -1.65
C TRP A 18 3.12 -31.49 -1.52
N GLY A 19 3.50 -30.56 -0.64
CA GLY A 19 2.86 -29.26 -0.54
C GLY A 19 3.28 -28.36 -1.69
N PHE A 20 2.34 -27.98 -2.56
CA PHE A 20 2.54 -26.83 -3.44
C PHE A 20 2.56 -25.57 -2.56
N ALA A 21 3.71 -24.94 -2.41
CA ALA A 21 3.79 -23.65 -1.74
C ALA A 21 2.96 -22.62 -2.53
N GLN A 22 2.17 -21.83 -1.82
CA GLN A 22 1.48 -20.70 -2.44
C GLN A 22 2.54 -19.66 -2.79
N LEU A 23 2.67 -19.35 -4.08
CA LEU A 23 3.26 -18.06 -4.47
C LEU A 23 2.30 -17.00 -3.94
N GLY A 24 2.73 -16.21 -2.95
CA GLY A 24 1.94 -15.14 -2.32
C GLY A 24 1.56 -13.98 -3.25
N GLY A 25 1.57 -14.23 -4.56
CA GLY A 25 1.48 -13.27 -5.65
C GLY A 25 2.85 -12.90 -6.20
N SER A 26 3.01 -13.00 -7.52
CA SER A 26 4.08 -12.33 -8.25
C SER A 26 3.52 -11.02 -8.78
N LYS A 27 3.70 -9.93 -8.03
CA LYS A 27 3.20 -8.62 -8.38
C LYS A 27 4.35 -7.68 -8.71
N ALA A 28 4.24 -6.99 -9.84
CA ALA A 28 5.13 -5.88 -10.19
C ALA A 28 4.62 -4.60 -9.51
N PHE A 29 5.55 -3.70 -9.17
CA PHE A 29 5.22 -2.38 -8.62
C PHE A 29 4.39 -2.40 -7.32
N GLU A 30 4.69 -3.34 -6.41
CA GLU A 30 3.97 -3.48 -5.14
C GLU A 30 4.00 -2.22 -4.26
N PHE A 31 4.94 -1.30 -4.51
CA PHE A 31 4.99 0.01 -3.85
C PHE A 31 3.71 0.84 -4.04
N LEU A 32 2.92 0.59 -5.09
CA LEU A 32 1.63 1.25 -5.32
C LEU A 32 0.58 0.86 -4.27
N ASN A 33 0.74 -0.31 -3.63
CA ASN A 33 -0.12 -0.77 -2.55
C ASN A 33 0.32 -0.25 -1.18
N LEU A 34 1.47 0.43 -1.08
CA LEU A 34 1.90 1.05 0.17
C LEU A 34 1.11 2.34 0.44
N PRO A 35 0.77 2.63 1.71
CA PRO A 35 0.13 3.89 2.04
C PRO A 35 1.06 5.06 1.71
N SER A 36 0.55 6.01 0.94
CA SER A 36 1.30 7.19 0.49
C SER A 36 1.14 8.38 1.42
N ASN A 37 0.14 8.37 2.31
CA ASN A 37 -0.10 9.43 3.27
C ASN A 37 -0.31 8.90 4.70
N ALA A 38 -0.07 9.75 5.70
CA ALA A 38 -0.16 9.39 7.12
C ALA A 38 -1.57 8.94 7.53
N ARG A 39 -2.61 9.57 6.99
CA ARG A 39 -4.02 9.21 7.29
C ARG A 39 -4.33 7.78 6.85
N LEU A 40 -3.96 7.42 5.63
CA LEU A 40 -4.17 6.08 5.10
C LEU A 40 -3.36 5.04 5.88
N ALA A 41 -2.11 5.37 6.23
CA ALA A 41 -1.28 4.50 7.08
C ALA A 41 -1.94 4.25 8.45
N ALA A 42 -2.46 5.29 9.09
CA ALA A 42 -3.14 5.19 10.38
C ALA A 42 -4.46 4.40 10.31
N LEU A 43 -5.14 4.43 9.17
CA LEU A 43 -6.38 3.67 8.92
C LEU A 43 -6.14 2.20 8.47
N GLY A 44 -4.88 1.75 8.45
CA GLY A 44 -4.55 0.37 8.08
C GLY A 44 -4.54 0.12 6.56
N GLY A 45 -4.38 1.17 5.75
CA GLY A 45 -4.17 1.03 4.30
C GLY A 45 -5.43 1.08 3.44
N VAL A 46 -6.63 1.14 4.03
CA VAL A 46 -7.90 1.19 3.29
C VAL A 46 -8.69 2.42 3.71
N ASN A 47 -9.15 3.20 2.74
CA ASN A 47 -9.99 4.37 3.00
C ASN A 47 -11.08 4.51 1.94
N LEU A 48 -12.28 4.01 2.27
CA LEU A 48 -13.44 4.05 1.37
C LEU A 48 -14.32 5.29 1.59
N THR A 49 -14.37 5.82 2.81
CA THR A 49 -15.36 6.85 3.22
C THR A 49 -14.78 8.04 3.98
N SER A 50 -13.52 7.96 4.42
CA SER A 50 -12.87 8.96 5.26
C SER A 50 -11.83 9.74 4.44
N GLY A 51 -12.20 10.27 3.28
CA GLY A 51 -11.26 11.01 2.42
C GLY A 51 -11.63 12.45 2.11
N TRP A 52 -12.76 12.93 2.64
CA TRP A 52 -13.14 14.34 2.57
C TRP A 52 -12.08 15.23 3.23
N ASP A 53 -11.93 16.44 2.68
CA ASP A 53 -10.99 17.46 3.12
C ASP A 53 -9.54 16.96 3.19
N ASP A 54 -9.09 16.16 2.23
CA ASP A 54 -7.70 15.74 2.10
C ASP A 54 -7.31 15.48 0.63
N ALA A 55 -6.52 16.38 0.07
CA ALA A 55 -6.04 16.31 -1.32
C ALA A 55 -5.23 15.02 -1.61
N ALA A 56 -4.61 14.41 -0.59
CA ALA A 56 -3.85 13.17 -0.76
C ALA A 56 -4.75 11.93 -0.87
N GLN A 57 -6.07 12.05 -0.64
CA GLN A 57 -7.02 10.93 -0.77
C GLN A 57 -7.57 10.79 -2.20
N ALA A 58 -7.42 11.82 -3.04
CA ALA A 58 -7.90 11.81 -4.42
C ALA A 58 -7.27 10.68 -5.27
N ILE A 59 -6.02 10.27 -4.96
CA ILE A 59 -5.37 9.12 -5.63
C ILE A 59 -5.99 7.77 -5.26
N TYR A 60 -6.60 7.68 -4.07
CA TYR A 60 -7.23 6.45 -3.58
C TYR A 60 -8.70 6.37 -3.95
N ASN A 61 -9.38 7.51 -3.97
CA ASN A 61 -10.74 7.63 -4.46
C ASN A 61 -10.95 9.02 -5.08
N PRO A 62 -11.00 9.11 -6.42
CA PRO A 62 -11.23 10.38 -7.11
C PRO A 62 -12.54 11.08 -6.74
N ALA A 63 -13.52 10.38 -6.16
CA ALA A 63 -14.78 10.98 -5.73
C ALA A 63 -14.63 11.93 -4.53
N PHE A 64 -13.49 11.88 -3.81
CA PHE A 64 -13.19 12.85 -2.76
C PHE A 64 -12.66 14.18 -3.31
N LEU A 65 -12.37 14.27 -4.61
CA LEU A 65 -11.86 15.49 -5.20
C LEU A 65 -12.96 16.54 -5.31
N GLY A 66 -12.82 17.64 -4.57
CA GLY A 66 -13.77 18.75 -4.60
C GLY A 66 -13.09 20.10 -4.80
N SER A 67 -13.89 21.09 -5.22
CA SER A 67 -13.42 22.43 -5.58
C SER A 67 -12.93 23.23 -4.37
N GLU A 68 -13.35 22.86 -3.16
CA GLU A 68 -12.88 23.38 -1.89
C GLU A 68 -11.39 23.16 -1.65
N MET A 69 -10.79 22.15 -2.31
CA MET A 69 -9.37 21.81 -2.21
C MET A 69 -8.49 22.64 -3.16
N HIS A 70 -9.00 23.72 -3.75
CA HIS A 70 -8.23 24.57 -4.67
C HIS A 70 -6.95 25.10 -4.01
N ASN A 71 -5.80 24.84 -4.65
CA ASN A 71 -4.44 25.18 -4.20
C ASN A 71 -3.96 24.42 -2.96
N TRP A 72 -4.58 23.30 -2.62
CA TRP A 72 -4.07 22.46 -1.55
C TRP A 72 -2.85 21.69 -2.02
N LEU A 73 -1.76 21.83 -1.28
CA LEU A 73 -0.54 21.06 -1.43
C LEU A 73 -0.37 20.20 -0.18
N VAL A 74 -0.28 18.89 -0.37
CA VAL A 74 -0.03 17.93 0.70
C VAL A 74 1.28 17.22 0.41
N VAL A 75 2.16 17.18 1.40
CA VAL A 75 3.42 16.43 1.34
C VAL A 75 3.39 15.42 2.48
N SER A 76 3.68 14.17 2.17
CA SER A 76 3.74 13.11 3.17
C SER A 76 5.02 12.30 3.02
N ARG A 77 5.56 11.84 4.15
CA ARG A 77 6.71 10.95 4.22
C ARG A 77 6.47 9.89 5.29
N LEU A 78 6.57 8.63 4.90
CA LEU A 78 6.43 7.47 5.77
C LEU A 78 7.77 6.73 5.81
N GLY A 79 8.35 6.63 7.01
CA GLY A 79 9.58 5.87 7.24
C GLY A 79 9.28 4.41 7.58
N TYR A 80 10.08 3.51 7.04
CA TYR A 80 10.12 2.09 7.37
C TYR A 80 11.49 1.76 7.98
N PHE A 81 11.66 0.52 8.44
CA PHE A 81 12.97 0.03 8.90
C PHE A 81 13.99 -0.02 7.75
N ALA A 82 15.27 -0.07 8.09
CA ALA A 82 16.40 -0.08 7.16
C ALA A 82 16.45 1.15 6.24
N ASP A 83 16.16 2.34 6.80
CA ASP A 83 16.19 3.63 6.11
C ASP A 83 15.33 3.74 4.84
N ILE A 84 14.41 2.80 4.65
CA ILE A 84 13.38 2.83 3.60
C ILE A 84 12.42 3.98 3.89
N ALA A 85 12.05 4.74 2.85
CA ALA A 85 11.11 5.84 2.99
C ALA A 85 10.19 5.97 1.78
N ASN A 86 8.88 6.02 2.01
CA ASN A 86 7.89 6.34 0.99
C ASN A 86 7.49 7.82 1.10
N THR A 87 7.69 8.59 0.05
CA THR A 87 7.38 10.02 0.01
C THR A 87 6.33 10.29 -1.06
N SER A 88 5.35 11.12 -0.77
CA SER A 88 4.33 11.54 -1.72
C SER A 88 4.08 13.05 -1.67
N VAL A 89 3.68 13.59 -2.80
CA VAL A 89 3.25 14.97 -2.97
C VAL A 89 1.97 14.99 -3.77
N SER A 90 0.95 15.65 -3.25
CA SER A 90 -0.37 15.79 -3.86
C SER A 90 -0.70 17.26 -3.99
N TYR A 91 -1.18 17.67 -5.16
CA TYR A 91 -1.60 19.05 -5.42
C TYR A 91 -2.94 19.07 -6.14
N VAL A 92 -3.84 19.95 -5.68
CA VAL A 92 -5.17 20.12 -6.27
C VAL A 92 -5.35 21.53 -6.81
N ARG A 93 -5.90 21.63 -8.02
CA ARG A 93 -6.23 22.88 -8.69
C ARG A 93 -7.63 22.80 -9.27
N ASN A 94 -8.53 23.66 -8.78
CA ASN A 94 -9.81 23.89 -9.43
C ASN A 94 -9.66 24.88 -10.59
N PHE A 95 -10.20 24.51 -11.76
CA PHE A 95 -10.33 25.36 -12.93
C PHE A 95 -11.82 25.61 -13.18
N GLU A 96 -12.21 26.89 -13.21
CA GLU A 96 -13.62 27.31 -13.29
C GLU A 96 -14.42 26.60 -14.39
N ASN A 97 -13.81 26.39 -15.57
CA ASN A 97 -14.46 25.76 -16.72
C ASN A 97 -14.05 24.30 -16.98
N TYR A 98 -13.03 23.79 -16.28
CA TYR A 98 -12.47 22.45 -16.55
C TYR A 98 -12.55 21.49 -15.35
N GLY A 99 -13.20 21.93 -14.27
CA GLY A 99 -13.37 21.17 -13.05
C GLY A 99 -12.12 21.15 -12.17
N THR A 100 -12.15 20.29 -11.16
CA THR A 100 -11.05 20.13 -10.20
C THR A 100 -10.10 19.03 -10.63
N TRP A 101 -8.82 19.36 -10.67
CA TRP A 101 -7.74 18.48 -11.09
C TRP A 101 -6.84 18.17 -9.89
N SER A 102 -6.38 16.93 -9.80
CA SER A 102 -5.41 16.49 -8.79
C SER A 102 -4.20 15.87 -9.46
N VAL A 103 -3.01 16.22 -9.00
CA VAL A 103 -1.74 15.63 -9.42
C VAL A 103 -1.08 15.04 -8.20
N ASN A 104 -0.61 13.80 -8.33
CA ASN A 104 0.03 13.06 -7.26
C ASN A 104 1.35 12.48 -7.77
N VAL A 105 2.41 12.62 -6.99
CA VAL A 105 3.74 12.07 -7.27
C VAL A 105 4.17 11.27 -6.05
N GLY A 106 4.56 10.01 -6.26
CA GLY A 106 5.07 9.12 -5.22
C GLY A 106 6.49 8.66 -5.53
N TYR A 107 7.33 8.53 -4.51
CA TYR A 107 8.70 8.07 -4.59
C TYR A 107 9.03 7.15 -3.41
N LEU A 108 9.43 5.91 -3.72
CA LEU A 108 9.91 4.95 -2.72
C LEU A 108 11.44 4.88 -2.75
N ASN A 109 12.07 5.26 -1.65
CA ASN A 109 13.47 5.01 -1.37
C ASN A 109 13.62 3.63 -0.69
N TYR A 110 14.49 2.78 -1.22
CA TYR A 110 14.78 1.45 -0.68
C TYR A 110 15.82 1.44 0.45
N GLY A 111 16.27 2.61 0.89
CA GLY A 111 17.26 2.76 1.94
C GLY A 111 18.65 2.35 1.48
N GLU A 112 19.56 2.38 2.44
CA GLU A 112 20.93 1.87 2.32
C GLU A 112 21.14 0.91 3.49
N VAL A 113 21.71 -0.26 3.23
CA VAL A 113 21.95 -1.32 4.23
C VAL A 113 23.39 -1.29 4.68
#